data_AF-A0A0J6F908-F1
#
_entry.id   AF-A0A0J6F908-F1
#
_cell.length_a   1.000
_cell.length_b   1.000
_cell.length_c   1.000
_cell.angle_alpha   90.00
_cell.angle_beta   90.00
_cell.angle_gamma   90.00
#
_symmetry.space_group_name_H-M   'P 1'
#
loop_
_entity.id
_entity.type
_entity.pdbx_description
1 polymer ?
#
loop_
_entity_poly.entity_id
_entity_poly.type
_entity_poly.pdbx_seq_one_letter_code
_entity_poly.pdbx_strand_id
1 'polypeptide(L)'
;MANSIFKHPSDMQNKSSTRPLLLKLPHAIHRQVYVLLGLIIPSTSQVTLSYPPEYFVFVWSAQSKTFREIDDDPRPPVSNQLFYVSREMADDALQAFYSENKVVLHTFNALFALRNLSPLALRSLTFLSINIKIRKPITERFPTRSNELACGRQVVEEWKRCCDRLAAHIQPNVLELKLNLDTADTHIGSAMLRTLSALPILKECSVAFEMTSSRELQPLTERTIVSCPPFRFEDLPIELQLKILEYAGLSAPGDLRWLKGIGYILNTCAEMACGIRGWPAIRYIGCHIFRARYNSRDPCWTFPASLFLFSYLIDLKDYAPGSSSIALWIDRLDYITRHLNVSNLVLSLYLECTERSCGQALDVDVENRLQHDVAMPEVYKRIVEPLTRIKGLKDLFVHMGRRGRQGNFLNSVRDKQEAELEQVVMGPLYDAVARGKYWSRPPSPICRM
;
A
#
# COMPACT_ATOMS: atom_id res chain seq x y z
N MET A 1 16.30 -87.44 14.21
CA MET A 1 14.93 -87.25 14.72
C MET A 1 14.98 -86.26 15.87
N ALA A 2 14.04 -85.30 15.88
CA ALA A 2 13.74 -84.34 16.95
C ALA A 2 14.84 -83.34 17.36
N ASN A 3 14.96 -82.23 16.61
CA ASN A 3 15.48 -80.96 17.14
C ASN A 3 14.34 -79.95 17.28
N SER A 4 13.83 -79.88 18.51
CA SER A 4 13.40 -78.69 19.25
C SER A 4 13.00 -77.44 18.45
N ILE A 5 11.70 -77.28 18.23
CA ILE A 5 11.04 -76.00 17.96
C ILE A 5 10.83 -75.30 19.31
N PHE A 6 11.80 -74.48 19.72
CA PHE A 6 11.59 -73.44 20.72
C PHE A 6 11.97 -72.11 20.06
N LYS A 7 10.96 -71.46 19.46
CA LYS A 7 11.07 -70.04 19.11
C LYS A 7 11.05 -69.26 20.42
N HIS A 8 12.09 -68.45 20.61
CA HIS A 8 12.25 -67.57 21.76
C HIS A 8 11.09 -66.54 21.80
N PRO A 9 10.52 -66.21 22.97
CA PRO A 9 9.45 -65.20 23.08
C PRO A 9 9.84 -63.77 22.68
N SER A 10 11.12 -63.55 22.35
CA SER A 10 11.66 -62.25 21.91
C SER A 10 11.35 -61.91 20.45
N ASP A 11 10.89 -62.86 19.63
CA ASP A 11 10.53 -62.61 18.23
C ASP A 11 9.06 -62.15 18.03
N MET A 12 8.31 -61.96 19.11
CA MET A 12 6.98 -61.33 19.11
C MET A 12 6.98 -59.94 19.76
N GLN A 13 8.10 -59.20 19.66
CA GLN A 13 7.99 -57.74 19.66
C GLN A 13 7.32 -57.30 18.37
N ASN A 14 5.99 -57.32 18.39
CA ASN A 14 5.16 -56.50 17.54
C ASN A 14 5.84 -55.13 17.45
N LYS A 15 6.35 -54.79 16.25
CA LYS A 15 6.75 -53.44 15.85
C LYS A 15 5.52 -52.53 15.82
N SER A 16 4.76 -52.49 16.90
CA SER A 16 3.68 -51.55 17.12
C SER A 16 4.33 -50.20 17.34
N SER A 17 4.42 -49.44 16.25
CA SER A 17 4.65 -47.99 16.16
C SER A 17 5.11 -47.34 17.47
N THR A 18 6.42 -47.10 17.57
CA THR A 18 7.13 -46.34 18.61
C THR A 18 6.77 -44.85 18.63
N ARG A 19 5.59 -44.46 18.14
CA ARG A 19 5.11 -43.08 18.23
C ARG A 19 4.78 -42.72 19.68
N PRO A 20 5.13 -41.51 20.15
CA PRO A 20 4.71 -40.97 21.44
C PRO A 20 3.19 -41.12 21.63
N LEU A 21 2.76 -41.45 22.85
CA LEU A 21 1.35 -41.67 23.18
C LEU A 21 0.47 -40.47 22.81
N LEU A 22 0.97 -39.24 23.02
CA LEU A 22 0.25 -38.01 22.66
C LEU A 22 -0.01 -37.92 21.15
N LEU A 23 0.91 -38.39 20.29
CA LEU A 23 0.72 -38.39 18.83
C LEU A 23 -0.16 -39.53 18.33
N LYS A 24 -0.52 -40.50 19.19
CA LYS A 24 -1.52 -41.54 18.89
C LYS A 24 -2.95 -41.06 19.11
N LEU A 25 -3.13 -39.93 19.82
CA LEU A 25 -4.45 -39.34 20.03
C LEU A 25 -4.98 -38.71 18.72
N PRO A 26 -6.31 -38.65 18.54
CA PRO A 26 -6.91 -37.89 17.45
C PRO A 26 -6.42 -36.44 17.43
N HIS A 27 -6.28 -35.87 16.23
CA HIS A 27 -5.72 -34.53 16.04
C HIS A 27 -6.44 -33.45 16.87
N ALA A 28 -7.76 -33.52 16.97
CA ALA A 28 -8.54 -32.60 17.79
C ALA A 28 -8.12 -32.60 19.27
N ILE A 29 -7.74 -33.78 19.81
CA ILE A 29 -7.34 -33.93 21.22
C ILE A 29 -5.94 -33.38 21.44
N HIS A 30 -4.95 -33.75 20.61
CA HIS A 30 -3.59 -33.22 20.82
C HIS A 30 -3.52 -31.71 20.59
N ARG A 31 -4.39 -31.16 19.73
CA ARG A 31 -4.47 -29.73 19.48
C ARG A 31 -5.01 -29.02 20.72
N GLN A 32 -6.01 -29.61 21.38
CA GLN A 32 -6.51 -29.09 22.64
C GLN A 32 -5.44 -29.11 23.73
N VAL A 33 -4.59 -30.15 23.77
CA VAL A 33 -3.41 -30.18 24.66
C VAL A 33 -2.45 -29.03 24.34
N TYR A 34 -2.17 -28.75 23.08
CA TYR A 34 -1.33 -27.62 22.67
C TYR A 34 -1.92 -26.25 23.03
N VAL A 35 -3.24 -26.09 22.93
CA VAL A 35 -3.92 -24.88 23.42
C VAL A 35 -3.78 -24.74 24.94
N LEU A 36 -4.02 -25.83 25.69
CA LEU A 36 -3.91 -25.83 27.15
C LEU A 36 -2.47 -25.57 27.64
N LEU A 37 -1.46 -26.01 26.88
CA LEU A 37 -0.05 -25.76 27.17
C LEU A 37 0.43 -24.36 26.74
N GLY A 38 -0.44 -23.56 26.11
CA GLY A 38 -0.08 -22.23 25.60
C GLY A 38 0.82 -22.26 24.36
N LEU A 39 0.93 -23.41 23.69
CA LEU A 39 1.65 -23.53 22.42
C LEU A 39 0.83 -22.90 21.28
N ILE A 40 -0.48 -23.11 21.27
CA ILE A 40 -1.41 -22.44 20.35
C ILE A 40 -2.13 -21.35 21.13
N ILE A 41 -1.89 -20.09 20.75
CA ILE A 41 -2.53 -18.94 21.38
C ILE A 41 -3.82 -18.55 20.64
N PRO A 42 -4.76 -17.84 21.28
CA PRO A 42 -5.99 -17.38 20.63
C PRO A 42 -5.70 -16.60 19.34
N SER A 43 -6.57 -16.73 18.34
CA SER A 43 -6.38 -16.11 17.01
C SER A 43 -6.35 -14.57 17.00
N THR A 44 -6.79 -13.95 18.09
CA THR A 44 -6.70 -12.50 18.35
C THR A 44 -5.31 -12.06 18.80
N SER A 45 -4.50 -13.00 19.28
CA SER A 45 -3.15 -12.76 19.81
C SER A 45 -2.08 -13.04 18.74
N GLN A 46 -0.87 -12.54 18.98
CA GLN A 46 0.27 -12.63 18.07
C GLN A 46 1.49 -13.14 18.83
N VAL A 47 2.28 -13.98 18.17
CA VAL A 47 3.58 -14.44 18.66
C VAL A 47 4.64 -13.51 18.11
N THR A 48 5.34 -12.79 18.99
CA THR A 48 6.50 -12.01 18.58
C THR A 48 7.73 -12.92 18.50
N LEU A 49 8.32 -13.03 17.32
CA LEU A 49 9.69 -13.50 17.21
C LEU A 49 10.58 -12.29 17.50
N SER A 50 11.35 -12.36 18.58
CA SER A 50 12.40 -11.40 18.88
C SER A 50 13.67 -12.16 19.21
N TYR A 51 14.82 -11.58 18.86
CA TYR A 51 16.05 -12.03 19.51
C TYR A 51 15.85 -11.79 21.01
N PRO A 52 16.20 -12.74 21.90
CA PRO A 52 16.14 -12.47 23.32
C PRO A 52 16.92 -11.18 23.58
N PRO A 53 16.33 -10.15 24.22
CA PRO A 53 17.16 -9.06 24.71
C PRO A 53 18.30 -9.66 25.52
N GLU A 54 19.49 -9.04 25.47
CA GLU A 54 20.65 -9.46 26.28
C GLU A 54 20.33 -9.52 27.79
N TYR A 55 19.16 -9.00 28.18
CA TYR A 55 18.62 -9.02 29.52
C TYR A 55 17.25 -9.73 29.52
N PHE A 56 17.26 -10.90 30.16
CA PHE A 56 16.11 -11.68 30.64
C PHE A 56 15.25 -12.37 29.58
N VAL A 57 15.46 -13.67 29.44
CA VAL A 57 14.38 -14.59 29.07
C VAL A 57 14.32 -15.73 30.09
N PHE A 58 13.15 -15.88 30.68
CA PHE A 58 12.81 -16.91 31.64
C PHE A 58 12.44 -18.17 30.88
N VAL A 59 13.46 -18.96 30.55
CA VAL A 59 13.32 -20.20 29.81
C VAL A 59 13.64 -21.35 30.76
N TRP A 60 12.79 -22.38 30.78
CA TRP A 60 13.15 -23.66 31.39
C TRP A 60 14.46 -24.13 30.77
N SER A 61 15.52 -24.14 31.57
CA SER A 61 16.80 -24.69 31.15
C SER A 61 16.75 -26.20 31.35
N ALA A 62 16.70 -26.97 30.26
CA ALA A 62 16.83 -28.42 30.32
C ALA A 62 18.16 -28.85 30.99
N GLN A 63 19.19 -28.00 30.92
CA GLN A 63 20.50 -28.22 31.51
C GLN A 63 20.53 -28.01 33.03
N SER A 64 19.77 -27.05 33.57
CA SER A 64 19.73 -26.74 35.02
C SER A 64 18.45 -27.15 35.74
N LYS A 65 17.42 -27.61 35.01
CA LYS A 65 16.11 -28.05 35.53
C LYS A 65 15.43 -27.04 36.47
N THR A 66 15.58 -25.75 36.20
CA THR A 66 15.04 -24.67 37.04
C THR A 66 14.29 -23.62 36.22
N PHE A 67 13.24 -23.06 36.83
CA PHE A 67 12.61 -21.82 36.39
C PHE A 67 13.35 -20.65 37.05
N ARG A 68 13.63 -19.57 36.30
CA ARG A 68 14.05 -18.28 36.88
C ARG A 68 12.87 -17.29 36.80
N GLU A 69 12.84 -16.33 37.70
CA GLU A 69 11.67 -15.52 38.07
C GLU A 69 11.51 -14.24 37.23
N ILE A 70 10.31 -14.02 36.67
CA ILE A 70 9.99 -12.91 35.74
C ILE A 70 9.66 -11.60 36.47
N ASP A 71 10.30 -10.51 36.06
CA ASP A 71 9.85 -9.13 36.35
C ASP A 71 8.74 -8.72 35.35
N ASP A 72 7.60 -8.28 35.87
CA ASP A 72 6.50 -7.46 35.33
C ASP A 72 6.00 -7.53 33.85
N ASP A 73 6.46 -8.42 32.95
CA ASP A 73 5.81 -8.60 31.64
C ASP A 73 4.56 -9.51 31.77
N PRO A 74 3.33 -9.00 31.57
CA PRO A 74 2.09 -9.76 31.78
C PRO A 74 1.83 -10.85 30.73
N ARG A 75 2.73 -11.07 29.76
CA ARG A 75 2.52 -12.05 28.69
C ARG A 75 3.10 -13.43 29.06
N PRO A 76 2.29 -14.51 29.05
CA PRO A 76 2.78 -15.82 29.43
C PRO A 76 3.82 -16.33 28.41
N PRO A 77 4.98 -16.85 28.86
CA PRO A 77 5.97 -17.42 27.96
C PRO A 77 5.40 -18.65 27.26
N VAL A 78 5.73 -18.81 25.97
CA VAL A 78 5.36 -20.02 25.22
C VAL A 78 6.08 -21.22 25.84
N SER A 79 5.32 -22.25 26.23
CA SER A 79 5.91 -23.49 26.75
C SER A 79 6.75 -24.18 25.68
N ASN A 80 8.06 -24.27 25.90
CA ASN A 80 9.00 -24.89 24.98
C ASN A 80 9.33 -26.35 25.32
N GLN A 81 8.74 -26.89 26.40
CA GLN A 81 9.08 -28.22 26.93
C GLN A 81 8.84 -29.34 25.92
N LEU A 82 7.78 -29.23 25.11
CA LEU A 82 7.45 -30.23 24.07
C LEU A 82 8.54 -30.38 23.01
N PHE A 83 9.31 -29.32 22.74
CA PHE A 83 10.41 -29.38 21.77
C PHE A 83 11.59 -30.22 22.25
N TYR A 84 11.63 -30.59 23.54
CA TYR A 84 12.72 -31.38 24.12
C TYR A 84 12.34 -32.83 24.45
N VAL A 85 11.10 -33.26 24.19
CA VAL A 85 10.63 -34.60 24.57
C VAL A 85 11.16 -35.68 23.60
N SER A 86 10.88 -35.52 22.32
CA SER A 86 11.36 -36.40 21.25
C SER A 86 11.35 -35.64 19.92
N ARG A 87 12.06 -36.15 18.92
CA ARG A 87 12.05 -35.54 17.58
C ARG A 87 10.65 -35.47 16.97
N GLU A 88 9.89 -36.55 17.09
CA GLU A 88 8.52 -36.62 16.57
C GLU A 88 7.59 -35.63 17.27
N MET A 89 7.73 -35.48 18.60
CA MET A 89 6.97 -34.50 19.37
C MET A 89 7.35 -33.07 19.01
N ALA A 90 8.65 -32.81 18.87
CA ALA A 90 9.16 -31.50 18.50
C ALA A 90 8.69 -31.10 17.10
N ASP A 91 8.74 -32.01 16.13
CA ASP A 91 8.28 -31.76 14.76
C ASP A 91 6.77 -31.46 14.71
N ASP A 92 5.95 -32.24 15.40
CA ASP A 92 4.49 -32.02 15.49
C ASP A 92 4.14 -30.71 16.21
N ALA A 93 4.79 -30.44 17.35
CA ALA A 93 4.61 -29.21 18.11
C ALA A 93 5.05 -27.97 17.30
N LEU A 94 6.18 -28.04 16.57
CA LEU A 94 6.66 -26.94 15.71
C LEU A 94 5.68 -26.68 14.57
N GLN A 95 5.17 -27.74 13.95
CA GLN A 95 4.18 -27.62 12.89
C GLN A 95 2.91 -26.95 13.41
N ALA A 96 2.35 -27.41 14.53
CA ALA A 96 1.18 -26.80 15.15
C ALA A 96 1.44 -25.33 15.53
N PHE A 97 2.61 -25.05 16.13
CA PHE A 97 2.98 -23.71 16.54
C PHE A 97 3.03 -22.71 15.39
N TYR A 98 3.73 -23.02 14.30
CA TYR A 98 3.91 -22.07 13.18
C TYR A 98 2.70 -22.00 12.24
N SER A 99 1.90 -23.05 12.17
CA SER A 99 0.72 -23.10 11.29
C SER A 99 -0.53 -22.47 11.89
N GLU A 100 -0.66 -22.48 13.22
CA GLU A 100 -1.86 -21.98 13.89
C GLU A 100 -1.67 -20.59 14.52
N ASN A 101 -0.43 -20.17 14.79
CA ASN A 101 -0.16 -18.87 15.38
C ASN A 101 0.21 -17.81 14.35
N LYS A 102 -0.11 -16.55 14.66
CA LYS A 102 0.29 -15.38 13.89
C LYS A 102 1.66 -14.90 14.32
N VAL A 103 2.66 -15.11 13.49
CA VAL A 103 4.05 -14.73 13.78
C VAL A 103 4.31 -13.28 13.39
N VAL A 104 4.89 -12.50 14.30
CA VAL A 104 5.14 -11.07 14.13
C VAL A 104 6.58 -10.71 14.51
N LEU A 105 7.18 -9.83 13.72
CA LEU A 105 8.54 -9.32 13.86
C LEU A 105 8.45 -7.80 14.00
N HIS A 106 8.97 -7.23 15.09
CA HIS A 106 8.89 -5.77 15.36
C HIS A 106 10.21 -5.02 15.21
N THR A 107 11.32 -5.74 15.09
CA THR A 107 12.66 -5.17 15.01
C THR A 107 13.43 -5.81 13.89
N PHE A 108 14.44 -5.11 13.38
CA PHE A 108 15.31 -5.70 12.35
C PHE A 108 16.06 -6.93 12.89
N ASN A 109 16.41 -6.94 14.19
CA ASN A 109 17.08 -8.07 14.85
C ASN A 109 16.24 -9.35 14.77
N ALA A 110 14.92 -9.21 14.70
CA ALA A 110 14.02 -10.33 14.56
C ALA A 110 14.16 -11.03 13.19
N LEU A 111 14.68 -10.36 12.16
CA LEU A 111 15.00 -11.01 10.88
C LEU A 111 16.06 -12.11 11.05
N PHE A 112 17.00 -11.97 12.00
CA PHE A 112 17.94 -13.05 12.30
C PHE A 112 17.23 -14.27 12.90
N ALA A 113 16.21 -14.07 13.73
CA ALA A 113 15.41 -15.16 14.28
C ALA A 113 14.64 -15.88 13.17
N LEU A 114 14.00 -15.13 12.26
CA LEU A 114 13.34 -15.68 11.08
C LEU A 114 14.33 -16.47 10.21
N ARG A 115 15.51 -15.90 9.96
CA ARG A 115 16.59 -16.54 9.22
C ARG A 115 17.05 -17.82 9.88
N ASN A 116 16.94 -17.99 11.20
CA ASN A 116 17.42 -19.18 11.90
C ASN A 116 16.34 -20.26 12.10
N LEU A 117 15.11 -20.02 11.63
CA LEU A 117 14.06 -21.04 11.70
C LEU A 117 14.43 -22.30 10.91
N SER A 118 13.95 -23.45 11.40
CA SER A 118 14.13 -24.72 10.70
C SER A 118 13.33 -24.76 9.40
N PRO A 119 13.70 -25.59 8.42
CA PRO A 119 12.89 -25.78 7.21
C PRO A 119 11.46 -26.25 7.49
N LEU A 120 11.23 -26.99 8.58
CA LEU A 120 9.88 -27.40 9.00
C LEU A 120 9.06 -26.21 9.51
N ALA A 121 9.66 -25.35 10.34
CA ALA A 121 9.02 -24.13 10.82
C ALA A 121 8.64 -23.19 9.67
N LEU A 122 9.58 -22.94 8.74
CA LEU A 122 9.34 -22.10 7.57
C LEU A 122 8.22 -22.65 6.67
N ARG A 123 8.18 -23.97 6.43
CA ARG A 123 7.11 -24.64 5.69
C ARG A 123 5.74 -24.53 6.35
N SER A 124 5.73 -24.44 7.68
CA SER A 124 4.51 -24.43 8.47
C SER A 124 3.94 -23.03 8.66
N LEU A 125 4.68 -21.97 8.32
CA LEU A 125 4.21 -20.59 8.46
C LEU A 125 2.98 -20.32 7.58
N THR A 126 1.87 -19.97 8.22
CA THR A 126 0.64 -19.53 7.54
C THR A 126 0.44 -18.03 7.58
N PHE A 127 1.04 -17.34 8.55
CA PHE A 127 0.97 -15.90 8.72
C PHE A 127 2.29 -15.32 9.22
N LEU A 128 2.79 -14.30 8.54
CA LEU A 128 4.00 -13.57 8.93
C LEU A 128 3.76 -12.06 8.79
N SER A 129 3.90 -11.32 9.89
CA SER A 129 3.90 -9.86 9.88
C SER A 129 5.27 -9.32 10.25
N ILE A 130 5.81 -8.44 9.43
CA ILE A 130 7.10 -7.79 9.62
C ILE A 130 6.86 -6.30 9.74
N ASN A 131 7.25 -5.73 10.87
CA ASN A 131 7.18 -4.30 11.16
C ASN A 131 8.60 -3.83 11.40
N ILE A 132 9.23 -3.24 10.39
CA ILE A 132 10.61 -2.73 10.51
C ILE A 132 10.57 -1.21 10.48
N LYS A 133 11.11 -0.61 11.55
CA LYS A 133 11.36 0.82 11.62
C LYS A 133 12.77 1.13 11.17
N ILE A 134 12.91 1.80 10.03
CA ILE A 134 14.18 2.21 9.44
C ILE A 134 14.31 3.72 9.60
N ARG A 135 14.95 4.15 10.69
CA ARG A 135 15.23 5.58 10.89
C ARG A 135 16.44 5.98 10.07
N LYS A 136 16.40 7.19 9.49
CA LYS A 136 17.61 7.81 8.92
C LYS A 136 18.65 7.94 10.04
N PRO A 137 19.94 7.66 9.78
CA PRO A 137 20.99 8.01 10.73
C PRO A 137 20.84 9.51 10.99
N ILE A 138 20.50 9.88 12.23
CA ILE A 138 20.44 11.28 12.61
C ILE A 138 21.87 11.78 12.48
N THR A 139 22.14 12.56 11.44
CA THR A 139 23.39 13.29 11.31
C THR A 139 23.48 14.21 12.51
N GLU A 140 24.37 13.85 13.43
CA GLU A 140 25.04 14.73 14.38
C GLU A 140 24.18 15.33 15.52
N ARG A 141 24.36 14.79 16.74
CA ARG A 141 24.92 15.52 17.91
C ARG A 141 24.65 14.88 19.27
N PHE A 142 23.81 13.85 19.35
CA PHE A 142 23.64 13.13 20.62
C PHE A 142 23.74 11.63 20.42
N PRO A 143 24.80 10.97 20.93
CA PRO A 143 24.82 9.52 21.06
C PRO A 143 23.85 9.14 22.18
N THR A 144 22.56 9.08 21.86
CA THR A 144 21.63 8.36 22.71
C THR A 144 21.92 6.87 22.54
N ARG A 145 22.14 6.19 23.66
CA ARG A 145 22.53 4.77 23.81
C ARG A 145 21.52 3.74 23.25
N SER A 146 20.68 4.12 22.29
CA SER A 146 19.71 3.22 21.66
C SER A 146 20.35 2.48 20.50
N ASN A 147 20.93 1.32 20.80
CA ASN A 147 21.58 0.33 19.91
C ASN A 147 20.65 -0.31 18.83
N GLU A 148 19.68 0.41 18.26
CA GLU A 148 18.72 -0.17 17.29
C GLU A 148 18.61 0.61 15.97
N LEU A 149 19.66 1.32 15.57
CA LEU A 149 19.71 1.96 14.26
C LEU A 149 20.42 1.04 13.26
N ALA A 150 19.66 0.10 12.68
CA ALA A 150 20.18 -0.71 11.58
C ALA A 150 20.44 0.18 10.35
N CYS A 151 21.63 0.06 9.77
CA CYS A 151 21.90 0.68 8.48
C CYS A 151 20.93 0.10 7.44
N GLY A 152 20.26 0.97 6.67
CA GLY A 152 19.27 0.54 5.67
C GLY A 152 19.78 -0.54 4.71
N ARG A 153 21.08 -0.49 4.36
CA ARG A 153 21.74 -1.52 3.55
C ARG A 153 21.75 -2.90 4.22
N GLN A 154 22.05 -2.97 5.51
CA GLN A 154 22.05 -4.22 6.28
C GLN A 154 20.64 -4.79 6.38
N VAL A 155 19.63 -3.94 6.59
CA VAL A 155 18.23 -4.38 6.63
C VAL A 155 17.82 -5.01 5.30
N VAL A 156 18.15 -4.37 4.17
CA VAL A 156 17.86 -4.89 2.83
C VAL A 156 18.57 -6.22 2.58
N GLU A 157 19.84 -6.34 2.98
CA GLU A 157 20.62 -7.56 2.80
C GLU A 157 20.08 -8.73 3.64
N GLU A 158 19.78 -8.50 4.92
CA GLU A 158 19.19 -9.53 5.78
C GLU A 158 17.78 -9.90 5.34
N TRP A 159 16.99 -8.92 4.88
CA TRP A 159 15.68 -9.19 4.31
C TRP A 159 15.78 -10.04 3.05
N LYS A 160 16.71 -9.74 2.14
CA LYS A 160 16.97 -10.56 0.96
C LYS A 160 17.28 -12.01 1.33
N ARG A 161 18.18 -12.22 2.30
CA ARG A 161 18.52 -13.57 2.80
C ARG A 161 17.30 -14.28 3.40
N CYS A 162 16.43 -13.56 4.11
CA CYS A 162 15.18 -14.11 4.61
C CYS A 162 14.25 -14.51 3.45
N CYS A 163 14.06 -13.66 2.45
CA CYS A 163 13.27 -13.95 1.25
C CYS A 163 13.78 -15.19 0.52
N ASP A 164 15.10 -15.34 0.34
CA ASP A 164 15.68 -16.51 -0.33
C ASP A 164 15.36 -17.81 0.44
N ARG A 165 15.46 -17.77 1.78
CA ARG A 165 15.11 -18.91 2.64
C ARG A 165 13.62 -19.20 2.67
N LEU A 166 12.79 -18.15 2.71
CA LEU A 166 11.34 -18.24 2.65
C LEU A 166 10.91 -18.89 1.34
N ALA A 167 11.48 -18.43 0.21
CA ALA A 167 11.20 -18.96 -1.12
C ALA A 167 11.57 -20.44 -1.26
N ALA A 168 12.70 -20.86 -0.66
CA ALA A 168 13.15 -22.25 -0.72
C ALA A 168 12.25 -23.24 0.05
N HIS A 169 11.39 -22.76 0.95
CA HIS A 169 10.65 -23.62 1.88
C HIS A 169 9.15 -23.39 1.91
N ILE A 170 8.63 -22.21 1.58
CA ILE A 170 7.19 -21.95 1.64
C ILE A 170 6.47 -22.63 0.47
N GLN A 171 5.30 -23.19 0.77
CA GLN A 171 4.40 -23.71 -0.25
C GLN A 171 3.57 -22.57 -0.88
N PRO A 172 3.32 -22.60 -2.20
CA PRO A 172 2.46 -21.63 -2.86
C PRO A 172 1.06 -21.57 -2.23
N ASN A 173 0.47 -20.38 -2.17
CA ASN A 173 -0.88 -20.11 -1.65
C ASN A 173 -1.13 -20.45 -0.18
N VAL A 174 -0.08 -20.63 0.63
CA VAL A 174 -0.21 -20.92 2.06
C VAL A 174 0.02 -19.68 2.94
N LEU A 175 1.11 -18.94 2.69
CA LEU A 175 1.53 -17.83 3.56
C LEU A 175 0.76 -16.53 3.29
N GLU A 176 0.23 -15.93 4.34
CA GLU A 176 -0.17 -14.52 4.40
C GLU A 176 1.02 -13.68 4.91
N LEU A 177 1.52 -12.77 4.06
CA LEU A 177 2.64 -11.89 4.40
C LEU A 177 2.16 -10.45 4.59
N LYS A 178 2.51 -9.85 5.72
CA LYS A 178 2.31 -8.42 6.00
C LYS A 178 3.65 -7.74 6.20
N LEU A 179 4.00 -6.77 5.38
CA LEU A 179 5.24 -6.02 5.44
C LEU A 179 4.96 -4.54 5.68
N ASN A 180 5.18 -4.08 6.90
CA ASN A 180 5.06 -2.69 7.29
C ASN A 180 6.48 -2.10 7.41
N LEU A 181 6.79 -1.16 6.53
CA LEU A 181 8.08 -0.48 6.45
C LEU A 181 7.89 0.97 6.88
N ASP A 182 8.42 1.32 8.04
CA ASP A 182 8.53 2.71 8.46
C ASP A 182 9.87 3.27 7.98
N THR A 183 9.88 3.71 6.72
CA THR A 183 11.03 4.35 6.08
C THR A 183 10.60 5.57 5.26
N ALA A 184 11.36 6.65 5.37
CA ALA A 184 11.24 7.82 4.49
C ALA A 184 12.12 7.70 3.24
N ASP A 185 12.97 6.68 3.16
CA ASP A 185 13.89 6.45 2.05
C ASP A 185 13.23 5.53 1.02
N THR A 186 12.91 6.11 -0.15
CA THR A 186 12.27 5.39 -1.25
C THR A 186 13.20 4.35 -1.89
N HIS A 187 14.52 4.52 -1.83
CA HIS A 187 15.47 3.54 -2.35
C HIS A 187 15.51 2.29 -1.48
N ILE A 188 15.52 2.45 -0.16
CA ILE A 188 15.44 1.32 0.77
C ILE A 188 14.10 0.61 0.61
N GLY A 189 12.99 1.35 0.58
CA GLY A 189 11.65 0.79 0.36
C GLY A 189 11.57 0.00 -0.95
N SER A 190 12.03 0.58 -2.06
CA SER A 190 12.08 -0.08 -3.37
C SER A 190 12.95 -1.33 -3.37
N ALA A 191 14.14 -1.28 -2.74
CA ALA A 191 15.03 -2.43 -2.65
C ALA A 191 14.40 -3.58 -1.85
N MET A 192 13.73 -3.29 -0.73
CA MET A 192 12.98 -4.27 0.05
C MET A 192 11.86 -4.91 -0.79
N LEU A 193 11.08 -4.09 -1.51
CA LEU A 193 9.99 -4.59 -2.36
C LEU A 193 10.49 -5.54 -3.44
N ARG A 194 11.58 -5.18 -4.13
CA ARG A 194 12.14 -6.03 -5.21
C ARG A 194 12.50 -7.43 -4.73
N THR A 195 12.88 -7.62 -3.47
CA THR A 195 13.16 -8.97 -2.96
C THR A 195 11.91 -9.85 -2.82
N LEU A 196 10.71 -9.26 -2.76
CA LEU A 196 9.46 -10.01 -2.70
C LEU A 196 9.19 -10.80 -3.99
N SER A 197 9.76 -10.40 -5.13
CA SER A 197 9.58 -11.12 -6.39
C SER A 197 10.24 -12.50 -6.40
N ALA A 198 11.11 -12.80 -5.43
CA ALA A 198 11.71 -14.12 -5.27
C ALA A 198 10.78 -15.11 -4.55
N LEU A 199 9.73 -14.62 -3.87
CA LEU A 199 8.81 -15.48 -3.12
C LEU A 199 7.86 -16.21 -4.08
N PRO A 200 7.43 -17.45 -3.73
CA PRO A 200 6.36 -18.12 -4.45
C PRO A 200 5.04 -17.34 -4.31
N ILE A 201 4.04 -17.72 -5.10
CA ILE A 201 2.69 -17.14 -5.03
C ILE A 201 2.19 -17.22 -3.58
N LEU A 202 1.91 -16.08 -2.97
CA LEU A 202 1.45 -15.97 -1.60
C LEU A 202 -0.07 -16.09 -1.53
N LYS A 203 -0.60 -16.53 -0.38
CA LYS A 203 -2.05 -16.56 -0.14
C LYS A 203 -2.64 -15.14 -0.12
N GLU A 204 -1.91 -14.25 0.53
CA GLU A 204 -2.25 -12.83 0.67
C GLU A 204 -0.96 -12.06 0.94
N CYS A 205 -0.83 -10.88 0.36
CA CYS A 205 0.31 -10.00 0.56
C CYS A 205 -0.20 -8.59 0.84
N SER A 206 0.21 -8.04 1.98
CA SER A 206 0.03 -6.63 2.28
C SER A 206 1.37 -5.97 2.53
N VAL A 207 1.57 -4.83 1.90
CA VAL A 207 2.73 -3.97 2.11
C VAL A 207 2.21 -2.59 2.51
N ALA A 208 2.76 -1.98 3.55
CA ALA A 208 2.46 -0.60 3.90
C ALA A 208 3.71 0.19 4.23
N PHE A 209 3.74 1.45 3.79
CA PHE A 209 4.75 2.43 4.17
C PHE A 209 4.13 3.44 5.15
N GLU A 210 4.62 3.47 6.39
CA GLU A 210 3.92 4.12 7.50
C GLU A 210 3.90 5.66 7.40
N MET A 211 4.95 6.27 6.84
CA MET A 211 5.13 7.73 6.87
C MET A 211 5.21 8.42 5.51
N THR A 212 5.09 7.70 4.39
CA THR A 212 5.28 8.28 3.06
C THR A 212 4.11 7.98 2.12
N SER A 213 3.36 9.04 1.76
CA SER A 213 2.57 9.08 0.52
C SER A 213 3.54 9.24 -0.67
N SER A 214 4.45 8.29 -0.85
CA SER A 214 5.39 8.34 -1.96
C SER A 214 4.67 7.92 -3.23
N ARG A 215 4.46 8.89 -4.13
CA ARG A 215 3.98 8.64 -5.50
C ARG A 215 4.87 7.67 -6.28
N GLU A 216 6.14 7.50 -5.86
CA GLU A 216 7.07 6.56 -6.49
C GLU A 216 6.91 5.13 -5.97
N LEU A 217 6.63 4.96 -4.67
CA LEU A 217 6.54 3.63 -4.05
C LEU A 217 5.23 2.92 -4.38
N GLN A 218 4.12 3.66 -4.54
CA GLN A 218 2.83 3.04 -4.84
C GLN A 218 2.86 2.24 -6.17
N PRO A 219 3.27 2.82 -7.32
CA PRO A 219 3.37 2.06 -8.57
C PRO A 219 4.38 0.92 -8.50
N LEU A 220 5.48 1.10 -7.76
CA LEU A 220 6.47 0.03 -7.56
C LEU A 220 5.90 -1.14 -6.77
N THR A 221 5.11 -0.87 -5.74
CA THR A 221 4.46 -1.90 -4.93
C THR A 221 3.46 -2.69 -5.77
N GLU A 222 2.63 -2.00 -6.55
CA GLU A 222 1.67 -2.63 -7.47
C GLU A 222 2.39 -3.49 -8.53
N ARG A 223 3.43 -2.96 -9.19
CA ARG A 223 4.18 -3.70 -10.22
C ARG A 223 4.92 -4.91 -9.68
N THR A 224 5.47 -4.81 -8.48
CA THR A 224 6.30 -5.89 -7.93
C THR A 224 5.45 -7.07 -7.49
N ILE A 225 4.23 -6.80 -7.01
CA ILE A 225 3.35 -7.86 -6.48
C ILE A 225 2.44 -8.40 -7.58
N VAL A 226 2.00 -7.56 -8.53
CA VAL A 226 1.16 -7.97 -9.68
C VAL A 226 2.04 -8.30 -10.88
N SER A 227 3.10 -9.09 -10.68
CA SER A 227 3.90 -9.63 -11.79
C SER A 227 3.10 -10.72 -12.53
N CYS A 228 2.02 -10.33 -13.19
CA CYS A 228 1.34 -11.15 -14.18
C CYS A 228 2.07 -11.02 -15.52
N PRO A 229 2.24 -12.11 -16.27
CA PRO A 229 2.71 -12.02 -17.65
C PRO A 229 1.77 -11.11 -18.45
N PRO A 230 2.26 -10.45 -19.51
CA PRO A 230 1.43 -9.58 -20.35
C PRO A 230 0.21 -10.36 -20.85
N PHE A 231 -0.95 -9.95 -20.35
CA PHE A 231 -2.22 -10.53 -20.72
C PHE A 231 -2.64 -9.94 -22.07
N ARG A 232 -2.81 -10.79 -23.09
CA ARG A 232 -3.24 -10.37 -24.44
C ARG A 232 -4.74 -10.08 -24.42
N PHE A 233 -5.11 -8.96 -23.80
CA PHE A 233 -6.51 -8.55 -23.62
C PHE A 233 -7.27 -8.45 -24.95
N GLU A 234 -6.60 -7.92 -25.99
CA GLU A 234 -7.19 -7.72 -27.32
C GLU A 234 -7.47 -9.02 -28.08
N ASP A 235 -6.82 -10.13 -27.71
CA ASP A 235 -7.06 -11.44 -28.33
C ASP A 235 -8.35 -12.10 -27.82
N LEU A 236 -8.97 -11.55 -26.77
CA LEU A 236 -10.18 -12.12 -26.19
C LEU A 236 -11.43 -11.72 -27.01
N PRO A 237 -12.46 -12.58 -27.03
CA PRO A 237 -13.80 -12.20 -27.46
C PRO A 237 -14.30 -10.94 -26.73
N ILE A 238 -15.06 -10.10 -27.43
CA ILE A 238 -15.55 -8.81 -26.90
C ILE A 238 -16.34 -8.98 -25.61
N GLU A 239 -17.06 -10.08 -25.43
CA GLU A 239 -17.82 -10.38 -24.21
C GLU A 239 -16.90 -10.60 -23.01
N LEU A 240 -15.76 -11.25 -23.22
CA LEU A 240 -14.76 -11.44 -22.17
C LEU A 240 -13.99 -10.17 -21.89
N GLN A 241 -13.71 -9.36 -22.92
CA GLN A 241 -13.15 -8.02 -22.74
C GLN A 241 -14.07 -7.16 -21.86
N LEU A 242 -15.36 -7.08 -22.21
CA LEU A 242 -16.37 -6.33 -21.44
C LEU A 242 -16.50 -6.84 -20.01
N LYS A 243 -16.52 -8.16 -19.83
CA LYS A 243 -16.58 -8.77 -18.50
C LYS A 243 -15.32 -8.46 -17.70
N ILE A 244 -14.14 -8.53 -18.30
CA ILE A 244 -12.89 -8.14 -17.62
C ILE A 244 -12.90 -6.65 -17.28
N LEU A 245 -13.40 -5.77 -18.15
CA LEU A 245 -13.55 -4.34 -17.88
C LEU A 245 -14.52 -4.07 -16.72
N GLU A 246 -15.58 -4.88 -16.59
CA GLU A 246 -16.49 -4.87 -15.45
C GLU A 246 -15.76 -5.23 -14.14
N TYR A 247 -14.90 -6.25 -14.17
CA TYR A 247 -14.08 -6.67 -13.02
C TYR A 247 -12.80 -5.85 -12.81
N ALA A 248 -12.38 -5.03 -13.78
CA ALA A 248 -11.16 -4.22 -13.72
C ALA A 248 -11.30 -2.99 -12.81
N GLY A 249 -12.42 -2.87 -12.10
CA GLY A 249 -12.69 -1.73 -11.23
C GLY A 249 -12.86 -0.43 -11.99
N LEU A 250 -13.24 -0.46 -13.28
CA LEU A 250 -13.53 0.76 -14.05
C LEU A 250 -14.86 1.40 -13.62
N SER A 251 -15.77 0.59 -13.05
CA SER A 251 -16.99 1.06 -12.41
C SER A 251 -16.78 1.13 -10.90
N ALA A 252 -17.01 2.30 -10.32
CA ALA A 252 -16.98 2.46 -8.87
C ALA A 252 -18.21 1.80 -8.23
N PRO A 253 -18.08 1.08 -7.11
CA PRO A 253 -19.22 0.45 -6.43
C PRO A 253 -20.12 1.44 -5.66
N GLY A 254 -19.93 2.74 -5.85
CA GLY A 254 -20.70 3.80 -5.18
C GLY A 254 -20.27 5.19 -5.62
N ASP A 255 -20.85 6.20 -4.99
CA ASP A 255 -20.60 7.60 -5.33
C ASP A 255 -19.13 7.97 -5.17
N LEU A 256 -18.60 8.70 -6.15
CA LEU A 256 -17.24 9.19 -6.14
C LEU A 256 -17.16 10.64 -5.65
N ARG A 257 -16.08 10.95 -4.92
CA ARG A 257 -15.67 12.29 -4.54
C ARG A 257 -14.30 12.57 -5.13
N TRP A 258 -14.15 13.72 -5.79
CA TRP A 258 -12.83 14.21 -6.19
C TRP A 258 -12.16 14.89 -5.00
N LEU A 259 -10.95 14.44 -4.66
CA LEU A 259 -10.10 15.09 -3.68
C LEU A 259 -8.85 15.65 -4.37
N LYS A 260 -8.59 16.94 -4.15
CA LYS A 260 -7.42 17.63 -4.69
C LYS A 260 -6.12 16.93 -4.28
N GLY A 261 -5.28 16.59 -5.26
CA GLY A 261 -3.99 15.92 -5.06
C GLY A 261 -4.04 14.39 -4.96
N ILE A 262 -5.23 13.82 -4.78
CA ILE A 262 -5.47 12.39 -4.58
C ILE A 262 -6.22 11.77 -5.77
N GLY A 263 -7.24 12.44 -6.30
CA GLY A 263 -8.06 11.95 -7.40
C GLY A 263 -9.48 11.59 -6.98
N TYR A 264 -10.15 10.75 -7.78
CA TYR A 264 -11.47 10.21 -7.44
C TYR A 264 -11.35 9.10 -6.40
N ILE A 265 -12.18 9.17 -5.36
CA ILE A 265 -12.28 8.16 -4.32
C ILE A 265 -13.75 7.88 -4.01
N LEU A 266 -14.08 6.71 -3.47
CA LEU A 266 -15.44 6.47 -2.97
C LEU A 266 -15.79 7.46 -1.85
N ASN A 267 -17.03 7.95 -1.83
CA ASN A 267 -17.56 8.79 -0.76
C ASN A 267 -17.41 8.12 0.61
N THR A 268 -17.63 6.81 0.67
CA THR A 268 -17.43 6.01 1.90
C THR A 268 -15.97 6.04 2.37
N CYS A 269 -15.01 6.03 1.45
CA CYS A 269 -13.60 6.22 1.77
C CYS A 269 -13.30 7.66 2.22
N ALA A 270 -13.92 8.66 1.58
CA ALA A 270 -13.78 10.06 1.94
C ALA A 270 -14.35 10.37 3.34
N GLU A 271 -15.41 9.66 3.72
CA GLU A 271 -16.07 9.74 5.02
C GLU A 271 -15.38 8.85 6.07
N MET A 272 -14.23 8.28 5.73
CA MET A 272 -13.40 7.45 6.61
C MET A 272 -14.07 6.15 7.06
N ALA A 273 -15.09 5.66 6.33
CA ALA A 273 -15.78 4.41 6.64
C ALA A 273 -14.94 3.15 6.29
N CYS A 274 -13.88 3.31 5.49
CA CYS A 274 -12.94 2.25 5.15
C CYS A 274 -11.96 1.89 6.29
N GLY A 275 -11.88 2.74 7.33
CA GLY A 275 -11.20 2.41 8.57
C GLY A 275 -12.12 1.58 9.46
N ILE A 276 -11.77 0.31 9.65
CA ILE A 276 -12.36 -0.62 10.62
C ILE A 276 -12.90 0.12 11.86
N ARG A 277 -14.17 -0.16 12.20
CA ARG A 277 -14.81 0.29 13.45
C ARG A 277 -13.91 -0.04 14.65
N GLY A 278 -13.25 0.97 15.19
CA GLY A 278 -12.48 0.89 16.42
C GLY A 278 -11.39 1.94 16.43
N TRP A 279 -11.46 2.86 17.38
CA TRP A 279 -10.47 3.90 17.71
C TRP A 279 -10.68 5.28 17.02
N PRO A 280 -11.41 6.19 17.69
CA PRO A 280 -11.70 7.54 17.20
C PRO A 280 -10.49 8.48 17.02
N ALA A 281 -9.32 8.14 17.59
CA ALA A 281 -8.14 9.01 17.64
C ALA A 281 -7.09 8.74 16.56
N ILE A 282 -7.22 7.68 15.76
CA ILE A 282 -6.22 7.26 14.76
C ILE A 282 -6.90 7.07 13.39
N ARG A 283 -7.56 8.12 12.89
CA ARG A 283 -8.48 8.04 11.73
C ARG A 283 -7.82 7.98 10.34
N TYR A 284 -6.50 8.08 10.24
CA TYR A 284 -5.80 8.23 8.95
C TYR A 284 -4.88 7.07 8.57
N ILE A 285 -4.76 6.04 9.43
CA ILE A 285 -3.69 5.04 9.30
C ILE A 285 -4.05 3.88 8.35
N GLY A 286 -5.34 3.65 8.12
CA GLY A 286 -5.81 2.44 7.43
C GLY A 286 -5.90 2.51 5.90
N CYS A 287 -6.23 3.65 5.31
CA CYS A 287 -6.62 3.72 3.90
C CYS A 287 -5.41 3.87 2.96
N HIS A 288 -5.32 3.04 1.91
CA HIS A 288 -4.27 3.11 0.88
C HIS A 288 -4.25 4.43 0.12
N ILE A 289 -5.33 5.21 0.17
CA ILE A 289 -5.44 6.51 -0.50
C ILE A 289 -4.41 7.51 0.03
N PHE A 290 -4.05 7.42 1.32
CA PHE A 290 -3.16 8.39 1.98
C PHE A 290 -1.73 7.89 2.20
N ARG A 291 -1.46 6.62 1.89
CA ARG A 291 -0.17 5.97 2.17
C ARG A 291 0.20 5.06 1.03
N ALA A 292 1.48 4.95 0.70
CA ALA A 292 1.91 3.88 -0.20
C ALA A 292 1.59 2.54 0.48
N ARG A 293 0.55 1.86 0.00
CA ARG A 293 0.03 0.63 0.57
C ARG A 293 -0.51 -0.25 -0.53
N TYR A 294 -0.21 -1.52 -0.42
CA TYR A 294 -0.82 -2.57 -1.19
C TYR A 294 -1.46 -3.59 -0.25
N ASN A 295 -2.63 -4.06 -0.63
CA ASN A 295 -3.24 -5.23 -0.03
C ASN A 295 -3.95 -6.00 -1.14
N SER A 296 -3.61 -7.27 -1.31
CA SER A 296 -4.28 -8.14 -2.29
C SER A 296 -5.77 -8.34 -2.03
N ARG A 297 -6.28 -7.95 -0.85
CA ARG A 297 -7.69 -7.97 -0.47
C ARG A 297 -8.23 -6.59 -0.08
N ASP A 298 -7.63 -5.50 -0.54
CA ASP A 298 -8.13 -4.16 -0.17
C ASP A 298 -9.61 -4.02 -0.62
N PRO A 299 -10.56 -3.79 0.31
CA PRO A 299 -11.94 -3.54 -0.06
C PRO A 299 -12.15 -2.13 -0.64
N CYS A 300 -11.15 -1.26 -0.52
CA CYS A 300 -11.26 0.10 -1.01
C CYS A 300 -11.05 0.10 -2.53
N TRP A 301 -12.10 0.50 -3.26
CA TRP A 301 -11.96 0.78 -4.68
C TRP A 301 -11.00 1.95 -4.90
N THR A 302 -10.02 1.75 -5.78
CA THR A 302 -9.10 2.79 -6.22
C THR A 302 -9.47 3.17 -7.65
N PHE A 303 -9.61 4.47 -7.91
CA PHE A 303 -9.76 4.94 -9.28
C PHE A 303 -8.51 4.51 -10.07
N PRO A 304 -8.65 3.78 -11.19
CA PRO A 304 -7.51 3.32 -11.96
C PRO A 304 -6.93 4.50 -12.75
N ALA A 305 -6.21 5.36 -12.03
CA ALA A 305 -5.63 6.60 -12.51
C ALA A 305 -4.70 6.34 -13.70
N SER A 306 -3.99 5.21 -13.70
CA SER A 306 -3.16 4.78 -14.83
C SER A 306 -3.93 4.56 -16.13
N LEU A 307 -5.23 4.25 -16.06
CA LEU A 307 -6.09 4.02 -17.23
C LEU A 307 -6.83 5.28 -17.68
N PHE A 308 -7.13 6.20 -16.76
CA PHE A 308 -8.01 7.34 -17.03
C PHE A 308 -7.40 8.72 -16.73
N LEU A 309 -6.56 8.82 -15.69
CA LEU A 309 -5.91 10.07 -15.32
C LEU A 309 -4.56 10.18 -16.03
N PHE A 310 -4.59 10.77 -17.22
CA PHE A 310 -3.49 11.62 -17.69
C PHE A 310 -3.55 12.97 -16.96
N SER A 311 -3.54 12.98 -15.62
CA SER A 311 -3.47 14.23 -14.87
C SER A 311 -2.04 14.73 -14.86
N TYR A 312 -1.69 15.61 -15.79
CA TYR A 312 -0.52 16.44 -15.59
C TYR A 312 -0.89 17.57 -14.63
N LEU A 313 -0.28 17.57 -13.44
CA LEU A 313 -0.04 18.83 -12.73
C LEU A 313 1.07 19.53 -13.50
N ILE A 314 0.70 20.32 -14.51
CA ILE A 314 1.66 21.09 -15.30
C ILE A 314 1.93 22.38 -14.54
N ASP A 315 3.20 22.62 -14.21
CA ASP A 315 3.59 23.92 -13.64
C ASP A 315 3.43 24.97 -14.75
N LEU A 316 2.84 26.12 -14.45
CA LEU A 316 2.62 27.20 -15.44
C LEU A 316 3.92 27.67 -16.09
N LYS A 317 5.07 27.44 -15.42
CA LYS A 317 6.42 27.70 -15.94
C LYS A 317 6.73 26.85 -17.18
N ASP A 318 6.14 25.68 -17.28
CA ASP A 318 6.33 24.76 -18.40
C ASP A 318 5.60 25.22 -19.67
N TYR A 319 4.81 26.31 -19.62
CA TYR A 319 4.12 26.91 -20.78
C TYR A 319 4.74 28.23 -21.25
N ALA A 320 6.00 28.49 -20.88
CA ALA A 320 6.76 29.58 -21.49
C ALA A 320 6.88 29.39 -23.02
N PRO A 321 7.04 30.48 -23.80
CA PRO A 321 7.23 30.39 -25.25
C PRO A 321 8.40 29.45 -25.58
N GLY A 322 8.18 28.47 -26.45
CA GLY A 322 9.21 27.49 -26.86
C GLY A 322 9.38 26.28 -25.94
N SER A 323 8.54 26.11 -24.93
CA SER A 323 8.54 24.91 -24.07
C SER A 323 8.10 23.64 -24.82
N SER A 324 8.63 22.48 -24.42
CA SER A 324 8.19 21.18 -24.95
C SER A 324 6.76 20.82 -24.53
N SER A 325 6.25 21.39 -23.43
CA SER A 325 4.94 21.07 -22.89
C SER A 325 3.79 21.60 -23.74
N ILE A 326 3.94 22.74 -24.41
CA ILE A 326 2.90 23.22 -25.35
C ILE A 326 2.83 22.32 -26.60
N ALA A 327 3.96 21.82 -27.09
CA ALA A 327 3.99 20.88 -28.21
C ALA A 327 3.31 19.55 -27.82
N LEU A 328 3.64 19.01 -26.65
CA LEU A 328 2.96 17.81 -26.12
C LEU A 328 1.46 18.05 -25.92
N TRP A 329 1.06 19.23 -25.44
CA TRP A 329 -0.35 19.56 -25.31
C TRP A 329 -1.07 19.54 -26.66
N ILE A 330 -0.49 20.18 -27.68
CA ILE A 330 -1.02 20.17 -29.05
C ILE A 330 -1.14 18.75 -29.61
N ASP A 331 -0.11 17.92 -29.47
CA ASP A 331 -0.15 16.52 -29.95
C ASP A 331 -1.29 15.72 -29.31
N ARG A 332 -1.62 16.01 -28.04
CA ARG A 332 -2.73 15.37 -27.33
C ARG A 332 -4.08 15.85 -27.81
N LEU A 333 -4.23 17.13 -28.11
CA LEU A 333 -5.47 17.64 -28.70
C LEU A 333 -5.72 17.03 -30.07
N ASP A 334 -4.67 16.85 -30.87
CA ASP A 334 -4.76 16.15 -32.14
C ASP A 334 -5.18 14.69 -31.94
N TYR A 335 -4.66 14.00 -30.92
CA TYR A 335 -5.09 12.65 -30.56
C TYR A 335 -6.57 12.59 -30.17
N ILE A 336 -7.02 13.48 -29.28
CA ILE A 336 -8.43 13.59 -28.85
C ILE A 336 -9.33 13.78 -30.07
N THR A 337 -8.95 14.68 -30.98
CA THR A 337 -9.73 14.99 -32.18
C THR A 337 -9.83 13.80 -33.14
N ARG A 338 -8.78 12.98 -33.24
CA ARG A 338 -8.76 11.80 -34.13
C ARG A 338 -9.50 10.60 -33.58
N HIS A 339 -9.53 10.41 -32.26
CA HIS A 339 -9.94 9.14 -31.65
C HIS A 339 -11.20 9.23 -30.79
N LEU A 340 -11.64 10.43 -30.38
CA LEU A 340 -12.84 10.59 -29.56
C LEU A 340 -13.99 11.18 -30.37
N ASN A 341 -15.22 10.84 -29.99
CA ASN A 341 -16.42 11.49 -30.50
C ASN A 341 -16.57 12.87 -29.83
N VAL A 342 -15.89 13.85 -30.41
CA VAL A 342 -15.81 15.24 -29.91
C VAL A 342 -17.19 15.88 -29.71
N SER A 343 -18.19 15.50 -30.51
CA SER A 343 -19.56 16.04 -30.42
C SER A 343 -20.30 15.72 -29.13
N ASN A 344 -19.86 14.70 -28.39
CA ASN A 344 -20.40 14.33 -27.09
C ASN A 344 -19.46 14.71 -25.94
N LEU A 345 -18.28 15.26 -26.24
CA LEU A 345 -17.26 15.54 -25.25
C LEU A 345 -17.51 16.90 -24.58
N VAL A 346 -17.61 16.88 -23.25
CA VAL A 346 -17.58 18.08 -22.41
C VAL A 346 -16.19 18.17 -21.80
N LEU A 347 -15.49 19.28 -22.01
CA LEU A 347 -14.15 19.51 -21.46
C LEU A 347 -14.22 20.53 -20.34
N SER A 348 -13.67 20.21 -19.17
CA SER A 348 -13.55 21.15 -18.04
C SER A 348 -12.08 21.34 -17.67
N LEU A 349 -11.59 22.57 -17.80
CA LEU A 349 -10.20 22.95 -17.54
C LEU A 349 -10.10 23.75 -16.25
N TYR A 350 -9.40 23.19 -15.27
CA TYR A 350 -9.13 23.84 -14.00
C TYR A 350 -7.71 24.42 -14.01
N LEU A 351 -7.62 25.72 -14.22
CA LEU A 351 -6.38 26.47 -14.32
C LEU A 351 -6.04 27.08 -12.95
N GLU A 352 -5.34 26.32 -12.12
CA GLU A 352 -4.85 26.81 -10.84
C GLU A 352 -3.39 27.27 -10.93
N CYS A 353 -3.13 28.52 -10.56
CA CYS A 353 -1.77 28.99 -10.33
C CYS A 353 -1.41 28.74 -8.87
N THR A 354 -0.42 27.89 -8.61
CA THR A 354 0.10 27.77 -7.24
C THR A 354 0.96 28.99 -6.93
N GLU A 355 0.72 29.64 -5.80
CA GLU A 355 1.45 30.83 -5.33
C GLU A 355 2.96 30.58 -5.14
N ARG A 356 3.45 29.35 -5.27
CA ARG A 356 4.89 29.06 -5.25
C ARG A 356 5.58 29.40 -6.57
N SER A 357 4.84 29.44 -7.68
CA SER A 357 5.40 29.71 -9.01
C SER A 357 5.50 31.21 -9.32
N CYS A 358 4.63 32.03 -8.72
CA CYS A 358 4.75 33.49 -8.66
C CYS A 358 5.46 33.84 -7.34
N GLY A 359 6.74 34.22 -7.38
CA GLY A 359 7.61 34.28 -6.19
C GLY A 359 6.96 34.81 -4.91
N GLN A 360 7.30 34.18 -3.78
CA GLN A 360 6.91 34.62 -2.43
C GLN A 360 7.51 36.00 -2.11
N ALA A 361 6.93 37.04 -2.67
CA ALA A 361 7.19 38.41 -2.32
C ALA A 361 6.16 38.80 -1.26
N LEU A 362 6.42 38.37 -0.02
CA LEU A 362 5.53 38.61 1.13
C LEU A 362 5.42 40.09 1.55
N ASP A 363 6.03 41.02 0.82
CA ASP A 363 5.97 42.46 1.15
C ASP A 363 6.05 43.41 -0.07
N VAL A 364 5.78 42.92 -1.29
CA VAL A 364 5.91 43.77 -2.48
C VAL A 364 4.57 44.40 -2.86
N ASP A 365 4.63 45.72 -3.01
CA ASP A 365 3.63 46.72 -3.41
C ASP A 365 2.36 46.20 -4.10
N VAL A 366 1.23 46.82 -3.74
CA VAL A 366 -0.08 46.65 -4.39
C VAL A 366 0.00 46.87 -5.91
N GLU A 367 0.92 47.72 -6.38
CA GLU A 367 1.17 47.95 -7.81
C GLU A 367 1.79 46.74 -8.53
N ASN A 368 2.60 45.92 -7.86
CA ASN A 368 3.15 44.71 -8.43
C ASN A 368 2.11 43.58 -8.53
N ARG A 369 1.08 43.61 -7.69
CA ARG A 369 -0.09 42.71 -7.83
C ARG A 369 -0.91 43.04 -9.07
N LEU A 370 -1.08 44.32 -9.39
CA LEU A 370 -1.76 44.76 -10.62
C LEU A 370 -0.99 44.33 -11.88
N GLN A 371 0.35 44.42 -11.89
CA GLN A 371 1.15 43.90 -13.01
C GLN A 371 1.10 42.37 -13.14
N HIS A 372 1.05 41.63 -12.02
CA HIS A 372 0.87 40.16 -12.06
C HIS A 372 -0.53 39.74 -12.53
N ASP A 373 -1.55 40.56 -12.29
CA ASP A 373 -2.91 40.33 -12.79
C ASP A 373 -3.04 40.58 -14.30
N VAL A 374 -2.13 41.38 -14.89
CA VAL A 374 -2.06 41.63 -16.33
C VAL A 374 -1.31 40.54 -17.10
N ALA A 375 -0.44 39.75 -16.47
CA ALA A 375 0.35 38.71 -17.17
C ALA A 375 -0.26 37.28 -17.12
N MET A 376 -1.16 37.03 -16.16
CA MET A 376 -1.85 35.74 -16.00
C MET A 376 -2.84 35.40 -17.13
N PRO A 377 -3.64 36.36 -17.65
CA PRO A 377 -4.57 36.09 -18.75
C PRO A 377 -3.89 35.50 -20.00
N GLU A 378 -2.65 35.92 -20.27
CA GLU A 378 -1.86 35.54 -21.44
C GLU A 378 -1.38 34.10 -21.34
N VAL A 379 -1.01 33.65 -20.14
CA VAL A 379 -0.62 32.26 -19.90
C VAL A 379 -1.83 31.35 -20.06
N TYR A 380 -2.99 31.72 -19.50
CA TYR A 380 -4.22 30.97 -19.68
C TYR A 380 -4.68 30.94 -21.14
N LYS A 381 -4.57 32.08 -21.83
CA LYS A 381 -4.84 32.16 -23.27
C LYS A 381 -3.95 31.21 -24.06
N ARG A 382 -2.66 31.09 -23.76
CA ARG A 382 -1.76 30.13 -24.43
C ARG A 382 -2.12 28.67 -24.19
N ILE A 383 -2.69 28.34 -23.03
CA ILE A 383 -3.16 26.97 -22.73
C ILE A 383 -4.47 26.67 -23.47
N VAL A 384 -5.36 27.66 -23.56
CA VAL A 384 -6.70 27.53 -24.13
C VAL A 384 -6.71 27.65 -25.65
N GLU A 385 -5.89 28.50 -26.23
CA GLU A 385 -5.85 28.78 -27.68
C GLU A 385 -5.65 27.51 -28.54
N PRO A 386 -4.79 26.53 -28.19
CA PRO A 386 -4.70 25.27 -28.91
C PRO A 386 -6.01 24.47 -29.02
N LEU A 387 -6.95 24.66 -28.09
CA LEU A 387 -8.25 23.95 -28.11
C LEU A 387 -9.13 24.36 -29.28
N THR A 388 -8.86 25.51 -29.92
CA THR A 388 -9.54 25.93 -31.16
C THR A 388 -9.40 24.90 -32.29
N ARG A 389 -8.42 23.99 -32.19
CA ARG A 389 -8.24 22.85 -33.12
C ARG A 389 -9.34 21.80 -32.99
N ILE A 390 -9.97 21.68 -31.81
CA ILE A 390 -11.02 20.70 -31.54
C ILE A 390 -12.36 21.26 -32.03
N LYS A 391 -12.75 20.89 -33.25
CA LYS A 391 -14.02 21.33 -33.84
C LYS A 391 -15.18 20.46 -33.36
N GLY A 392 -16.28 21.10 -32.99
CA GLY A 392 -17.52 20.42 -32.63
C GLY A 392 -17.56 19.89 -31.20
N LEU A 393 -16.77 20.46 -30.28
CA LEU A 393 -16.87 20.14 -28.85
C LEU A 393 -18.29 20.44 -28.34
N LYS A 394 -18.84 19.59 -27.45
CA LYS A 394 -20.18 19.79 -26.91
C LYS A 394 -20.25 21.04 -26.04
N ASP A 395 -19.40 21.07 -25.01
CA ASP A 395 -19.29 22.18 -24.06
C ASP A 395 -17.83 22.29 -23.55
N LEU A 396 -17.34 23.51 -23.36
CA LEU A 396 -16.07 23.82 -22.70
C LEU A 396 -16.34 24.66 -21.45
N PHE A 397 -15.77 24.25 -20.32
CA PHE A 397 -15.81 24.99 -19.07
C PHE A 397 -14.38 25.29 -18.60
N VAL A 398 -14.03 26.57 -18.49
CA VAL A 398 -12.75 27.03 -17.95
C VAL A 398 -12.98 27.54 -16.53
N HIS A 399 -12.17 27.07 -15.60
CA HIS A 399 -12.23 27.44 -14.19
C HIS A 399 -10.86 27.96 -13.76
N MET A 400 -10.77 29.23 -13.43
CA MET A 400 -9.54 29.82 -12.91
C MET A 400 -9.51 29.72 -11.37
N GLY A 401 -8.34 29.39 -10.84
CA GLY A 401 -8.14 29.21 -9.40
C GLY A 401 -8.49 30.46 -8.58
N ARG A 402 -9.13 30.29 -7.42
CA ARG A 402 -9.38 31.39 -6.47
C ARG A 402 -8.08 31.76 -5.75
N ARG A 403 -7.63 33.01 -5.88
CA ARG A 403 -6.58 33.57 -5.02
C ARG A 403 -7.21 34.04 -3.69
N GLY A 404 -7.14 33.21 -2.65
CA GLY A 404 -7.50 33.60 -1.27
C GLY A 404 -8.97 34.00 -1.01
N ARG A 405 -9.22 34.62 0.16
CA ARG A 405 -10.52 35.19 0.57
C ARG A 405 -10.76 36.54 -0.13
N GLN A 406 -10.98 36.51 -1.43
CA GLN A 406 -11.26 37.72 -2.20
C GLN A 406 -12.77 38.00 -2.28
N GLY A 407 -13.16 39.28 -2.15
CA GLY A 407 -14.55 39.74 -2.14
C GLY A 407 -15.27 39.62 -3.50
N ASN A 408 -16.58 39.89 -3.50
CA ASN A 408 -17.47 39.69 -4.64
C ASN A 408 -17.01 40.35 -5.96
N PHE A 409 -16.32 41.49 -5.90
CA PHE A 409 -15.83 42.22 -7.07
C PHE A 409 -14.81 41.42 -7.91
N LEU A 410 -13.95 40.63 -7.26
CA LEU A 410 -12.93 39.84 -7.97
C LEU A 410 -13.52 38.58 -8.61
N ASN A 411 -14.71 38.14 -8.18
CA ASN A 411 -15.42 37.06 -8.84
C ASN A 411 -15.95 37.49 -10.22
N SER A 412 -16.48 38.72 -10.37
CA SER A 412 -17.02 39.18 -11.66
C SER A 412 -15.94 39.35 -12.72
N VAL A 413 -14.74 39.79 -12.35
CA VAL A 413 -13.59 39.88 -13.28
C VAL A 413 -13.16 38.50 -13.72
N ARG A 414 -13.05 37.54 -12.78
CA ARG A 414 -12.71 36.15 -13.09
C ARG A 414 -13.74 35.51 -14.01
N ASP A 415 -15.03 35.66 -13.70
CA ASP A 415 -16.09 35.04 -14.48
C ASP A 415 -16.14 35.61 -15.91
N LYS A 416 -15.83 36.90 -16.08
CA LYS A 416 -15.66 37.52 -17.41
C LYS A 416 -14.46 36.95 -18.17
N GLN A 417 -13.31 36.82 -17.52
CA GLN A 417 -12.11 36.25 -18.14
C GLN A 417 -12.29 34.76 -18.50
N GLU A 418 -12.96 33.98 -17.65
CA GLU A 418 -13.30 32.59 -17.96
C GLU A 418 -14.21 32.52 -19.20
N ALA A 419 -15.23 33.39 -19.29
CA ALA A 419 -16.12 33.47 -20.44
C ALA A 419 -15.38 33.87 -21.72
N GLU A 420 -14.46 34.85 -21.64
CA GLU A 420 -13.62 35.25 -22.78
C GLU A 420 -12.78 34.07 -23.29
N LEU A 421 -12.15 33.29 -22.40
CA LEU A 421 -11.37 32.10 -22.77
C LEU A 421 -12.24 31.01 -23.40
N GLU A 422 -13.43 30.78 -22.85
CA GLU A 422 -14.38 29.80 -23.41
C GLU A 422 -14.87 30.21 -24.80
N GLN A 423 -15.19 31.49 -25.00
CA GLN A 423 -15.66 32.03 -26.27
C GLN A 423 -14.59 32.01 -27.36
N VAL A 424 -13.31 32.10 -27.01
CA VAL A 424 -12.20 31.93 -27.97
C VAL A 424 -12.27 30.55 -28.66
N VAL A 425 -12.71 29.51 -27.94
CA VAL A 425 -12.77 28.13 -28.46
C VAL A 425 -14.15 27.79 -29.02
N MET A 426 -15.21 28.14 -28.27
CA MET A 426 -16.59 27.74 -28.57
C MET A 426 -17.35 28.73 -29.45
N GLY A 427 -16.79 29.93 -29.66
CA GLY A 427 -17.37 31.02 -30.43
C GLY A 427 -18.01 32.11 -29.55
N PRO A 428 -18.24 33.32 -30.12
CA PRO A 428 -18.63 34.52 -29.37
C PRO A 428 -20.02 34.46 -28.73
N LEU A 429 -20.87 33.54 -29.19
CA LEU A 429 -22.23 33.35 -28.64
C LEU A 429 -22.29 32.28 -27.55
N TYR A 430 -21.15 31.70 -27.17
CA TYR A 430 -21.11 30.66 -26.16
C TYR A 430 -21.30 31.23 -24.76
N ASP A 431 -22.27 30.68 -24.04
CA ASP A 431 -22.57 30.99 -22.64
C ASP A 431 -22.45 29.70 -21.80
N ALA A 432 -21.31 29.54 -21.14
CA ALA A 432 -21.05 28.38 -20.32
C ALA A 432 -22.00 28.24 -19.12
N VAL A 433 -22.52 29.36 -18.59
CA VAL A 433 -23.41 29.38 -17.44
C VAL A 433 -24.76 28.78 -17.84
N ALA A 434 -25.32 29.24 -18.96
CA ALA A 434 -26.54 28.68 -19.54
C ALA A 434 -26.38 27.19 -19.91
N ARG A 435 -25.15 26.76 -20.24
CA ARG A 435 -24.79 25.37 -20.55
C ARG A 435 -24.50 24.49 -19.33
N GLY A 436 -24.63 25.03 -18.12
CA GLY A 436 -24.59 24.22 -16.90
C GLY A 436 -23.27 24.23 -16.13
N LYS A 437 -22.33 25.14 -16.46
CA LYS A 437 -20.98 25.20 -15.86
C LYS A 437 -20.93 25.10 -14.33
N TYR A 438 -21.90 25.67 -13.62
CA TYR A 438 -21.93 25.65 -12.15
C TYR A 438 -22.73 24.50 -11.54
N TRP A 439 -23.54 23.80 -12.33
CA TRP A 439 -24.25 22.59 -11.93
C TRP A 439 -23.33 21.35 -12.00
N SER A 440 -22.30 21.42 -12.85
CA SER A 440 -21.27 20.39 -13.03
C SER A 440 -20.04 20.58 -12.14
N ARG A 441 -20.04 21.58 -11.22
CA ARG A 441 -18.93 21.75 -10.28
C ARG A 441 -18.89 20.57 -9.31
N PRO A 442 -17.75 19.88 -9.13
CA PRO A 442 -17.57 19.07 -7.94
C PRO A 442 -17.76 19.97 -6.71
N PRO A 443 -18.45 19.51 -5.65
CA PRO A 443 -18.77 20.35 -4.50
C PRO A 443 -17.50 20.99 -3.93
N SER A 444 -17.52 22.32 -3.83
CA SER A 444 -16.51 23.08 -3.09
C SER A 444 -16.37 22.49 -1.68
N PRO A 445 -15.13 22.22 -1.19
CA PRO A 445 -14.93 21.79 0.21
C PRO A 445 -15.23 22.89 1.23
N ILE A 446 -15.68 24.08 0.80
CA ILE A 446 -15.93 25.23 1.65
C ILE A 446 -17.32 25.76 1.34
N CYS A 447 -18.32 25.08 1.90
CA CYS A 447 -19.59 25.63 2.37
C CYS A 447 -20.34 24.52 3.11
N ARG A 448 -19.88 24.22 4.32
CA ARG A 448 -20.76 23.78 5.40
C ARG A 448 -20.78 24.91 6.43
N MET A 449 -21.95 25.48 6.66
CA MET A 449 -22.33 25.76 8.05
C MET A 449 -22.53 24.41 8.74
#